data_AF-A0A9X0YE41-F1
#
_entry.id   AF-A0A9X0YE41-F1
#
_cell.length_a   1.000
_cell.length_b   1.000
_cell.length_c   1.000
_cell.angle_alpha   90.00
_cell.angle_beta   90.00
_cell.angle_gamma   90.00
#
_symmetry.space_group_name_H-M   'P 1'
#
loop_
_entity.id
_entity.type
_entity.pdbx_description
1 polymer ?
#
loop_
_entity_poly.entity_id
_entity_poly.type
_entity_poly.pdbx_seq_one_letter_code
_entity_poly.pdbx_strand_id
1 'polypeptide(L)' 'MAGLVLCWLGLIVLSVGTLVAGASGFWWGVLLLAVAKAWVIVDGFMELRRARWVWRGLVLGWAFVVMGLSTYPLLR' A
#
# COMPACT_ATOMS: atom_id res chain seq x y z
N MET A 1 -4.02 20.55 9.67
CA MET A 1 -3.69 20.78 8.24
C MET A 1 -2.43 20.03 7.79
N ALA A 2 -1.31 20.08 8.55
CA ALA A 2 -0.06 19.39 8.18
C ALA A 2 -0.19 17.87 7.93
N GLY A 3 -1.05 17.16 8.67
CA GLY A 3 -1.27 15.72 8.46
C GLY A 3 -1.89 15.35 7.10
N LEU A 4 -2.79 16.19 6.59
CA LEU A 4 -3.40 16.01 5.28
C LEU A 4 -2.40 16.26 4.15
N VAL A 5 -1.55 17.29 4.31
CA VAL A 5 -0.47 17.62 3.35
C VAL A 5 0.54 16.48 3.25
N LEU A 6 0.92 15.87 4.38
CA LEU A 6 1.81 14.70 4.38
C LEU A 6 1.17 13.48 3.71
N CYS A 7 -0.13 13.23 3.93
CA CYS A 7 -0.85 12.15 3.23
C CYS A 7 -0.94 12.39 1.72
N TRP A 8 -1.18 13.63 1.32
CA TRP A 8 -1.21 14.03 -0.08
C TRP A 8 0.15 13.86 -0.75
N LEU A 9 1.23 14.30 -0.09
CA LEU A 9 2.60 14.09 -0.57
C LEU A 9 2.94 12.60 -0.66
N GLY A 10 2.55 11.81 0.33
CA GLY A 10 2.71 10.35 0.30
C GLY A 10 2.00 9.72 -0.91
N LEU A 11 0.75 10.12 -1.19
CA LEU A 11 -0.01 9.64 -2.34
C LEU A 11 0.64 9.98 -3.69
N ILE A 12 1.23 11.18 -3.80
CA ILE A 12 1.96 11.60 -4.99
C ILE A 12 3.20 10.73 -5.19
N VAL A 13 4.02 10.58 -4.15
CA VAL A 13 5.24 9.77 -4.20
C VAL A 13 4.92 8.31 -4.54
N LEU A 14 3.89 7.73 -3.91
CA LEU A 14 3.45 6.38 -4.21
C LEU A 14 2.95 6.23 -5.66
N SER A 15 2.25 7.23 -6.20
CA SER A 15 1.77 7.18 -7.58
C SER A 15 2.91 7.21 -8.59
N VAL A 16 3.92 8.05 -8.35
CA VAL A 16 5.14 8.09 -9.16
C VAL A 16 5.91 6.77 -9.05
N GLY A 17 6.02 6.22 -7.83
CA GLY A 17 6.65 4.92 -7.60
C GLY A 17 5.96 3.78 -8.35
N THR A 18 4.62 3.75 -8.43
CA THR A 18 3.90 2.76 -9.24
C THR A 18 4.22 2.87 -10.73
N LEU A 19 4.38 4.07 -11.27
CA LEU A 19 4.73 4.26 -12.69
C LEU A 19 6.14 3.73 -12.98
N VAL A 20 7.10 4.01 -12.10
CA VAL A 20 8.49 3.53 -12.23
C VAL A 20 8.57 2.00 -12.05
N ALA A 21 7.84 1.45 -11.08
CA ALA A 21 7.75 0.00 -10.85
C ALA A 21 7.05 -0.73 -12.01
N GLY A 22 6.02 -0.12 -12.60
CA GLY A 22 5.34 -0.63 -13.78
C GLY A 22 6.23 -0.61 -15.02
N ALA A 23 6.97 0.48 -15.23
CA ALA A 23 7.90 0.64 -16.36
C ALA A 23 9.09 -0.34 -16.31
N SER A 24 9.51 -0.75 -15.11
CA SER A 24 10.58 -1.74 -14.93
C SER A 24 10.11 -3.20 -15.03
N GLY A 25 8.81 -3.45 -15.25
CA GLY A 25 8.24 -4.80 -15.25
C GLY A 25 8.21 -5.44 -13.86
N PHE A 26 8.52 -4.68 -12.81
CA PHE A 26 8.56 -5.15 -11.42
C PHE A 26 7.16 -5.13 -10.81
N TRP A 27 6.31 -6.07 -11.26
CA TRP A 27 4.91 -6.23 -10.83
C TRP A 27 4.74 -6.28 -9.31
N TRP A 28 5.74 -6.81 -8.61
CA TRP A 28 5.76 -6.85 -7.14
C TRP A 28 5.80 -5.48 -6.48
N GLY A 29 6.62 -4.58 -7.05
CA GLY A 29 6.73 -3.21 -6.56
C GLY A 29 5.41 -2.48 -6.74
N VAL A 30 4.75 -2.67 -7.89
CA VAL A 30 3.42 -2.09 -8.14
C VAL A 30 2.42 -2.53 -7.07
N LEU A 31 2.43 -3.82 -6.71
CA LEU A 31 1.54 -4.37 -5.71
C LEU A 31 1.81 -3.79 -4.31
N LEU A 32 3.08 -3.71 -3.90
CA LEU A 32 3.50 -3.10 -2.64
C LEU A 32 3.13 -1.61 -2.57
N LEU A 33 3.36 -0.87 -3.65
CA LEU A 33 3.02 0.55 -3.76
C LEU A 33 1.50 0.76 -3.71
N ALA A 34 0.71 -0.12 -4.33
CA ALA A 34 -0.75 -0.07 -4.26
C ALA A 34 -1.26 -0.32 -2.83
N VAL A 35 -0.70 -1.29 -2.12
CA VAL A 35 -1.01 -1.55 -0.70
C VAL A 35 -0.66 -0.34 0.15
N ALA A 36 0.55 0.22 -0.02
CA ALA A 36 0.97 1.39 0.71
C ALA A 36 0.02 2.59 0.46
N LYS A 37 -0.59 2.66 -0.73
CA LYS A 37 -1.52 3.72 -1.12
C LYS A 37 -2.84 3.59 -0.37
N ALA A 38 -3.38 2.37 -0.31
CA ALA A 38 -4.57 2.04 0.48
C ALA A 38 -4.35 2.38 1.97
N TRP A 39 -3.15 2.14 2.47
CA TRP A 39 -2.76 2.51 3.84
C TRP A 39 -2.78 4.01 4.12
N VAL A 40 -2.17 4.81 3.24
CA VAL A 40 -2.17 6.28 3.39
C VAL A 40 -3.59 6.85 3.34
N ILE A 41 -4.50 6.22 2.57
CA ILE A 41 -5.91 6.63 2.49
C ILE A 41 -6.65 6.30 3.79
N VAL A 42 -6.47 5.08 4.32
CA VAL A 42 -7.13 4.64 5.57
C VAL A 42 -6.63 5.43 6.80
N ASP A 43 -5.32 5.69 6.90
CA ASP A 43 -4.72 6.42 8.04
C ASP A 43 -4.90 7.95 7.92
N GLY A 44 -4.97 8.48 6.69
CA GLY A 44 -4.90 9.91 6.41
C GLY A 44 -6.25 10.65 6.34
N PHE A 45 -7.32 9.97 5.90
CA PHE A 45 -8.62 10.62 5.66
C PHE A 45 -9.65 10.41 6.77
N MET A 46 -9.49 9.37 7.59
CA MET A 46 -10.38 9.14 8.71
C MET A 46 -9.62 9.37 10.01
N GLU A 47 -10.11 10.30 10.84
CA GLU A 47 -9.64 10.56 12.21
C GLU A 47 -9.90 9.37 13.18
N LEU A 48 -9.79 8.13 12.69
CA LEU A 48 -9.92 6.86 13.43
C LEU A 48 -8.64 6.54 14.21
N ARG A 49 -8.15 7.51 14.98
CA ARG A 49 -6.90 7.44 15.78
C ARG A 49 -6.90 6.34 16.86
N ARG A 50 -7.98 5.57 17.05
CA ARG A 50 -8.19 4.65 18.19
C ARG A 50 -8.23 3.14 17.86
N ALA A 51 -8.38 2.71 16.60
CA ALA A 51 -8.53 1.29 16.24
C ALA A 51 -7.30 0.69 15.49
N ARG A 52 -6.10 1.17 15.83
CA ARG A 52 -4.96 1.27 14.91
C ARG A 52 -4.15 -0.01 14.64
N TRP A 53 -4.13 -1.03 15.49
CA TRP A 53 -3.17 -2.15 15.29
C TRP A 53 -3.76 -3.34 14.52
N VAL A 54 -5.03 -3.66 14.76
CA VAL A 54 -5.68 -4.83 14.16
C VAL A 54 -5.91 -4.63 12.66
N TRP A 55 -6.39 -3.45 12.26
CA TRP A 55 -6.59 -3.10 10.85
C TRP A 55 -5.27 -3.04 10.07
N ARG A 56 -4.23 -2.46 10.69
CA ARG A 56 -2.86 -2.47 10.17
C ARG A 56 -2.35 -3.90 9.97
N GLY A 57 -2.54 -4.77 10.96
CA GLY A 57 -2.18 -6.18 10.89
C GLY A 57 -2.93 -6.93 9.78
N LEU A 58 -4.23 -6.68 9.63
CA LEU A 58 -5.05 -7.30 8.57
C LEU A 58 -4.62 -6.89 7.16
N VAL A 59 -4.33 -5.61 6.92
CA VAL A 59 -3.90 -5.17 5.58
C VAL A 59 -2.48 -5.63 5.26
N LEU A 60 -1.57 -5.61 6.25
CA LEU A 60 -0.23 -6.21 6.08
C LEU A 60 -0.30 -7.73 5.88
N GLY A 61 -1.17 -8.41 6.62
CA GLY A 61 -1.40 -9.85 6.48
C GLY A 61 -1.99 -10.19 5.11
N TRP A 62 -2.98 -9.43 4.65
CA TRP A 62 -3.54 -9.58 3.31
C TRP A 62 -2.50 -9.33 2.22
N ALA A 63 -1.72 -8.25 2.34
CA ALA A 63 -0.63 -7.99 1.42
C ALA A 63 0.40 -9.13 1.42
N PHE A 64 0.81 -9.64 2.58
CA PHE A 64 1.71 -10.78 2.69
C PHE A 64 1.12 -12.06 2.08
N VAL A 65 -0.19 -12.27 2.20
CA VAL A 65 -0.88 -13.43 1.61
C VAL A 65 -0.92 -13.29 0.09
N VAL A 66 -1.32 -12.15 -0.47
CA VAL A 66 -1.35 -11.91 -1.92
C VAL A 66 0.06 -11.96 -2.52
N MET A 67 1.03 -11.43 -1.78
CA MET A 67 2.45 -11.48 -2.08
C MET A 67 2.90 -12.96 -2.07
N GLY A 68 2.74 -13.70 -0.98
CA GLY A 68 3.04 -15.14 -0.95
C GLY A 68 2.38 -15.91 -2.10
N LEU A 69 1.06 -15.75 -2.28
CA LEU A 69 0.27 -16.36 -3.37
C LEU A 69 0.83 -16.08 -4.75
N SER A 70 1.26 -14.84 -5.01
CA SER A 70 1.84 -14.49 -6.31
C SER A 70 3.27 -15.00 -6.50
N THR A 71 4.00 -15.35 -5.42
CA THR A 71 5.33 -15.98 -5.53
C THR A 71 5.23 -17.48 -5.70
N TYR A 72 4.14 -18.10 -5.21
CA TYR A 72 3.95 -19.54 -5.34
C TYR A 72 3.66 -19.91 -6.80
N PRO A 73 4.44 -20.82 -7.41
CA PRO A 73 4.25 -21.24 -8.80
C PRO A 73 2.99 -22.10 -9.03
N LEU A 74 2.15 -22.30 -8.01
CA LEU A 74 0.94 -23.15 -8.07
C LEU A 74 -0.16 -22.60 -9.02
N LEU A 75 -0.02 -21.37 -9.51
CA LEU A 75 -0.95 -20.70 -10.43
C LEU A 75 -0.32 -20.32 -11.79
N ARG A 76 0.91 -20.81 -12.09
CA ARG A 76 1.52 -20.69 -13.42
C ARG A 76 1.39 -22.01 -14.18
#